data_AF-A0AAV5VCT4-F1
#
_entry.id   AF-A0AAV5VCT4-F1
#
_cell.length_a   1.000
_cell.length_b   1.000
_cell.length_c   1.000
_cell.angle_alpha   90.00
_cell.angle_beta   90.00
_cell.angle_gamma   90.00
#
_symmetry.space_group_name_H-M   'P 1'
#
loop_
_entity.id
_entity.type
_entity.pdbx_description
1 polymer ?
#
loop_
_entity_poly.entity_id
_entity_poly.type
_entity_poly.pdbx_seq_one_letter_code
_entity_poly.pdbx_strand_id
1 'polypeptide(L)'
;LRTRRAPSSFALAYLQKGAEEEDSDEAAAVPREQIRLPDGSRRRDFVVNDAKCLARCNKELTIGMDMVDAHSAFGSIDVPSVMSSKDLELFCALDGVHSQCIDDCGYSVQFNLREYICRRKRQEMIEFIPCYRTTAPFLARYCRPRCGAYHPLEHSSTGYGARCRQLLCDHTCSEYLLRRVCGAEEGKRAAEFLLHFSRIQVDFWISDYARVHRENAAEIYPQQCMRLHCDGFDLKNCPRVANRAVARR
;
A
#
# COMPACT_ATOMS: atom_id res chain seq x y z
N LEU A 1 15.73 23.36 -2.20
CA LEU A 1 16.02 22.20 -3.07
C LEU A 1 14.86 21.21 -2.95
N ARG A 2 13.99 21.14 -3.98
CA ARG A 2 12.75 20.34 -3.97
C ARG A 2 13.08 18.87 -4.26
N THR A 3 12.97 18.01 -3.25
CA THR A 3 13.09 16.55 -3.36
C THR A 3 11.81 15.98 -3.97
N ARG A 4 11.89 15.36 -5.16
CA ARG A 4 10.78 14.62 -5.79
C ARG A 4 10.50 13.35 -4.97
N ARG A 5 9.30 13.27 -4.39
CA ARG A 5 8.79 12.13 -3.61
C ARG A 5 8.41 10.97 -4.55
N ALA A 6 8.80 9.75 -4.18
CA ALA A 6 8.23 8.54 -4.78
C ALA A 6 6.77 8.37 -4.32
N PRO A 7 5.84 7.95 -5.18
CA PRO A 7 4.45 7.78 -4.81
C PRO A 7 4.26 6.52 -3.95
N SER A 8 3.68 6.69 -2.75
CA SER A 8 3.27 5.60 -1.86
C SER A 8 2.05 4.86 -2.41
N SER A 9 1.85 3.60 -2.01
CA SER A 9 0.70 2.72 -2.31
C SER A 9 -0.69 3.29 -2.00
N PHE A 10 -0.78 4.45 -1.35
CA PHE A 10 -2.02 5.13 -0.95
C PHE A 10 -2.52 6.22 -1.91
N ALA A 11 -2.08 6.24 -3.18
CA ALA A 11 -2.55 7.26 -4.13
C ALA A 11 -4.05 7.12 -4.52
N LEU A 12 -4.71 6.00 -4.20
CA LEU A 12 -6.09 5.75 -4.63
C LEU A 12 -7.17 6.59 -3.90
N ALA A 13 -6.88 7.13 -2.71
CA ALA A 13 -7.84 8.00 -2.00
C ALA A 13 -7.61 9.51 -2.23
N TYR A 14 -6.49 9.90 -2.84
CA TYR A 14 -6.13 11.32 -3.03
C TYR A 14 -6.35 11.83 -4.45
N LEU A 15 -6.48 10.93 -5.44
CA LEU A 15 -6.64 11.31 -6.85
C LEU A 15 -8.04 11.85 -7.19
N GLN A 16 -9.06 11.59 -6.37
CA GLN A 16 -10.37 12.27 -6.54
C GLN A 16 -10.30 13.76 -6.20
N LYS A 17 -9.30 14.22 -5.44
CA LYS A 17 -9.15 15.65 -5.12
C LYS A 17 -8.18 16.40 -6.04
N GLY A 18 -7.32 15.69 -6.77
CA GLY A 18 -6.38 16.29 -7.73
C GLY A 18 -6.93 16.44 -9.15
N ALA A 19 -7.96 15.67 -9.51
CA ALA A 19 -8.52 15.69 -10.86
C ALA A 19 -9.45 16.89 -11.14
N GLU A 20 -9.81 17.69 -10.13
CA GLU A 20 -10.67 18.87 -10.28
C GLU A 20 -9.87 20.19 -10.41
N GLU A 21 -8.53 20.18 -10.24
CA GLU A 21 -7.70 21.40 -10.23
C GLU A 21 -6.70 21.53 -11.41
N GLU A 22 -6.62 20.56 -12.34
CA GLU A 22 -5.68 20.59 -13.48
C GLU A 22 -6.32 20.92 -14.84
N ASP A 23 -7.54 21.46 -14.86
CA ASP A 23 -8.16 22.03 -16.07
C ASP A 23 -7.76 23.51 -16.26
N SER A 24 -6.47 23.82 -16.20
CA SER A 24 -5.88 25.04 -16.76
C SER A 24 -4.35 24.95 -16.72
N ASP A 25 -3.73 24.63 -17.85
CA ASP A 25 -2.71 25.48 -18.48
C ASP A 25 -2.02 24.75 -19.66
N GLU A 26 -2.25 25.27 -20.86
CA GLU A 26 -1.41 25.04 -22.03
C GLU A 26 0.01 25.56 -21.77
N ALA A 27 1.05 24.81 -22.19
CA ALA A 27 2.12 25.32 -23.09
C ALA A 27 3.37 24.41 -23.16
N ALA A 28 3.99 24.48 -24.34
CA ALA A 28 5.39 24.19 -24.68
C ALA A 28 5.79 22.74 -24.99
N ALA A 29 5.57 22.36 -26.25
CA ALA A 29 6.37 21.36 -26.94
C ALA A 29 7.84 21.81 -27.07
N VAL A 30 8.80 20.90 -26.87
CA VAL A 30 10.23 21.12 -27.11
C VAL A 30 10.73 20.14 -28.19
N PRO A 31 11.59 20.56 -29.14
CA PRO A 31 11.85 19.82 -30.39
C PRO A 31 12.73 18.58 -30.22
N ARG A 32 12.46 17.58 -31.08
CA ARG A 32 13.27 16.36 -31.26
C ARG A 32 14.56 16.68 -32.04
N GLU A 33 15.71 16.62 -31.38
CA GLU A 33 16.99 16.44 -32.08
C GLU A 33 17.39 14.96 -32.12
N GLN A 34 17.83 14.56 -33.31
CA GLN A 34 18.11 13.21 -33.75
C GLN A 34 19.46 12.74 -33.20
N ILE A 35 19.47 11.67 -32.40
CA ILE A 35 20.67 10.88 -32.16
C ILE A 35 20.52 9.58 -32.95
N ARG A 36 21.20 9.51 -34.10
CA ARG A 36 21.43 8.25 -34.82
C ARG A 36 22.40 7.41 -34.01
N LEU A 37 22.02 6.19 -33.64
CA LEU A 37 22.93 5.15 -33.17
C LEU A 37 22.89 3.94 -34.10
N PRO A 38 24.03 3.25 -34.31
CA PRO A 38 24.18 2.20 -35.30
C PRO A 38 23.53 0.89 -34.87
N ASP A 39 23.29 0.06 -35.88
CA ASP A 39 22.64 -1.23 -35.85
C ASP A 39 23.36 -2.24 -34.93
N GLY A 40 22.58 -3.04 -34.20
CA GLY A 40 23.03 -4.32 -33.66
C GLY A 40 23.71 -4.32 -32.27
N SER A 41 23.00 -3.93 -31.20
CA SER A 41 23.26 -4.50 -29.88
C SER A 41 21.98 -4.57 -29.05
N ARG A 42 21.51 -5.80 -28.83
CA ARG A 42 20.46 -6.11 -27.86
C ARG A 42 21.07 -6.11 -26.46
N ARG A 43 20.37 -5.44 -25.55
CA ARG A 43 20.28 -5.61 -24.09
C ARG A 43 21.05 -4.63 -23.22
N ARG A 44 20.23 -3.98 -22.38
CA ARG A 44 20.51 -3.44 -21.05
C ARG A 44 21.63 -2.42 -21.05
N ASP A 45 21.28 -1.16 -21.23
CA ASP A 45 21.89 -0.03 -20.52
C ASP A 45 21.11 1.23 -20.90
N PHE A 46 20.90 2.12 -19.94
CA PHE A 46 19.97 3.27 -19.95
C PHE A 46 18.50 2.92 -19.70
N VAL A 47 18.22 2.44 -18.49
CA VAL A 47 16.89 2.62 -17.89
C VAL A 47 16.71 4.11 -17.57
N VAL A 48 16.20 4.87 -18.54
CA VAL A 48 15.78 6.25 -18.31
C VAL A 48 14.44 6.19 -17.61
N ASN A 49 14.41 6.56 -16.32
CA ASN A 49 13.18 6.68 -15.55
C ASN A 49 12.22 7.66 -16.23
N ASP A 50 11.31 7.15 -17.05
CA ASP A 50 10.38 7.95 -17.83
C ASP A 50 9.16 8.30 -16.97
N ALA A 51 9.15 9.53 -16.46
CA ALA A 51 8.04 10.04 -15.66
C ALA A 51 6.71 10.08 -16.45
N LYS A 52 6.75 10.28 -17.77
CA LYS A 52 5.54 10.23 -18.61
C LYS A 52 5.04 8.79 -18.78
N CYS A 53 5.95 7.82 -18.88
CA CYS A 53 5.63 6.40 -18.89
C CYS A 53 4.95 5.98 -17.57
N LEU A 54 5.55 6.33 -16.43
CA LEU A 54 4.97 6.04 -15.11
C LEU A 54 3.59 6.69 -14.93
N ALA A 55 3.41 7.94 -15.37
CA ALA A 55 2.13 8.62 -15.33
C ALA A 55 1.06 7.91 -16.18
N ARG A 56 1.43 7.39 -17.36
CA ARG A 56 0.55 6.58 -18.20
C ARG A 56 0.16 5.27 -17.52
N CYS A 57 1.12 4.52 -16.99
CA CYS A 57 0.82 3.28 -16.25
C CYS A 57 -0.16 3.54 -15.10
N ASN A 58 0.10 4.58 -14.30
CA ASN A 58 -0.78 4.96 -13.19
C ASN A 58 -2.18 5.35 -13.68
N LYS A 59 -2.29 6.10 -14.78
CA LYS A 59 -3.58 6.47 -15.37
C LYS A 59 -4.38 5.25 -15.83
N GLU A 60 -3.73 4.30 -16.51
CA GLU A 60 -4.36 3.06 -16.95
C GLU A 60 -4.84 2.20 -15.78
N LEU A 61 -4.04 2.10 -14.71
CA LEU A 61 -4.47 1.43 -13.49
C LEU A 61 -5.69 2.13 -12.88
N THR A 62 -5.69 3.46 -12.74
CA THR A 62 -6.84 4.20 -12.19
C THR A 62 -8.12 3.92 -12.97
N ILE A 63 -8.07 4.00 -14.31
CA ILE A 63 -9.23 3.71 -15.17
C ILE A 63 -9.69 2.26 -15.00
N GLY A 64 -8.76 1.30 -14.93
CA GLY A 64 -9.11 -0.10 -14.68
C GLY A 64 -9.75 -0.32 -13.31
N MET A 65 -9.26 0.39 -12.29
CA MET A 65 -9.76 0.30 -10.91
C MET A 65 -11.18 0.83 -10.76
N ASP A 66 -11.65 1.73 -11.63
CA ASP A 66 -13.06 2.18 -11.67
C ASP A 66 -14.04 1.04 -12.00
N MET A 67 -13.54 -0.06 -12.58
CA MET A 67 -14.32 -1.26 -12.89
C MET A 67 -14.35 -2.28 -11.73
N VAL A 68 -13.64 -2.02 -10.62
CA VAL A 68 -13.55 -2.91 -9.46
C VAL A 68 -14.45 -2.38 -8.35
N ASP A 69 -15.44 -3.17 -7.93
CA ASP A 69 -16.26 -2.78 -6.78
C ASP A 69 -15.44 -2.89 -5.48
N ALA A 70 -15.26 -1.75 -4.80
CA ALA A 70 -14.50 -1.65 -3.56
C ALA A 70 -15.13 -0.68 -2.55
N HIS A 71 -14.84 -0.90 -1.26
CA HIS A 71 -15.25 -0.05 -0.15
C HIS A 71 -14.05 0.74 0.43
N SER A 72 -14.27 1.89 1.08
CA SER A 72 -13.18 2.68 1.70
C SER A 72 -12.98 2.41 3.20
N ALA A 73 -13.56 1.32 3.69
CA ALA A 73 -13.77 1.12 5.12
C ALA A 73 -12.53 0.73 5.94
N PHE A 74 -11.50 0.15 5.32
CA PHE A 74 -10.27 -0.25 6.02
C PHE A 74 -9.29 0.89 6.30
N GLY A 75 -9.58 2.09 5.79
CA GLY A 75 -8.94 3.30 6.28
C GLY A 75 -7.43 3.33 6.08
N SER A 76 -6.66 3.30 7.19
CA SER A 76 -5.19 3.26 7.12
C SER A 76 -4.60 1.86 6.88
N ILE A 77 -5.43 0.82 6.81
CA ILE A 77 -5.03 -0.54 6.44
C ILE A 77 -5.22 -0.67 4.93
N ASP A 78 -4.17 -0.50 4.11
CA ASP A 78 -4.29 -0.60 2.65
C ASP A 78 -4.22 -2.03 2.11
N VAL A 79 -5.13 -2.87 2.63
CA VAL A 79 -5.57 -4.06 1.90
C VAL A 79 -6.57 -3.66 0.79
N PRO A 80 -6.61 -4.40 -0.34
CA PRO A 80 -7.64 -4.27 -1.36
C PRO A 80 -9.00 -4.46 -0.72
N SER A 81 -9.82 -3.42 -0.78
CA SER A 81 -11.11 -3.38 -0.11
C SER A 81 -12.24 -3.84 -1.02
N VAL A 82 -12.02 -4.94 -1.74
CA VAL A 82 -12.91 -5.45 -2.79
C VAL A 82 -14.20 -6.07 -2.24
N MET A 83 -15.28 -6.02 -3.04
CA MET A 83 -16.62 -6.45 -2.61
C MET A 83 -16.94 -7.92 -2.93
N SER A 84 -16.21 -8.55 -3.86
CA SER A 84 -16.41 -9.95 -4.25
C SER A 84 -15.12 -10.64 -4.70
N SER A 85 -15.16 -11.97 -4.86
CA SER A 85 -14.04 -12.73 -5.43
C SER A 85 -13.72 -12.32 -6.87
N LYS A 86 -14.75 -11.94 -7.66
CA LYS A 86 -14.57 -11.46 -9.03
C LYS A 86 -13.84 -10.11 -9.05
N ASP A 87 -14.18 -9.23 -8.12
CA ASP A 87 -13.49 -7.95 -7.96
C ASP A 87 -12.03 -8.16 -7.53
N LEU A 88 -11.77 -9.15 -6.67
CA LEU A 88 -10.39 -9.52 -6.32
C LEU A 88 -9.62 -10.04 -7.54
N GLU A 89 -10.24 -10.86 -8.39
CA GLU A 89 -9.62 -11.36 -9.61
C GLU A 89 -9.27 -10.23 -10.58
N LEU A 90 -10.22 -9.30 -10.80
CA LEU A 90 -10.01 -8.14 -11.65
C LEU A 90 -8.92 -7.23 -11.09
N PHE A 91 -8.99 -6.91 -9.79
CA PHE A 91 -7.95 -6.16 -9.08
C PHE A 91 -6.56 -6.77 -9.31
N CYS A 92 -6.43 -8.09 -9.11
CA CYS A 92 -5.17 -8.78 -9.25
C CYS A 92 -4.65 -8.85 -10.70
N ALA A 93 -5.55 -8.86 -11.68
CA ALA A 93 -5.18 -8.78 -13.09
C ALA A 93 -4.65 -7.39 -13.45
N LEU A 94 -5.37 -6.34 -13.05
CA LEU A 94 -5.01 -4.94 -13.29
C LEU A 94 -3.67 -4.58 -12.63
N ASP A 95 -3.50 -4.93 -11.35
CA ASP A 95 -2.25 -4.72 -10.62
C ASP A 95 -1.07 -5.49 -11.28
N GLY A 96 -1.35 -6.68 -11.82
CA GLY A 96 -0.38 -7.46 -12.57
C GLY A 96 0.11 -6.77 -13.86
N VAL A 97 -0.81 -6.19 -14.62
CA VAL A 97 -0.51 -5.40 -15.83
C VAL A 97 0.25 -4.13 -15.46
N HIS A 98 -0.20 -3.43 -14.41
CA HIS A 98 0.45 -2.22 -13.93
C HIS A 98 1.88 -2.46 -13.45
N SER A 99 2.10 -3.53 -12.67
CA SER A 99 3.44 -3.95 -12.24
C SER A 99 4.38 -4.13 -13.45
N GLN A 100 3.91 -4.82 -14.50
CA GLN A 100 4.70 -5.02 -15.72
C GLN A 100 4.98 -3.70 -16.44
N CYS A 101 3.99 -2.82 -16.53
CA CYS A 101 4.15 -1.49 -17.13
C CYS A 101 5.19 -0.65 -16.40
N ILE A 102 5.18 -0.66 -15.06
CA ILE A 102 6.16 0.04 -14.22
C ILE A 102 7.58 -0.52 -14.43
N ASP A 103 7.71 -1.85 -14.47
CA ASP A 103 8.98 -2.52 -14.72
C ASP A 103 9.53 -2.15 -16.11
N ASP A 104 8.67 -2.10 -17.13
CA ASP A 104 9.03 -1.68 -18.50
C ASP A 104 9.41 -0.19 -18.57
N CYS A 105 8.82 0.66 -17.71
CA CYS A 105 9.22 2.07 -17.55
C CYS A 105 10.53 2.26 -16.77
N GLY A 106 11.11 1.18 -16.23
CA GLY A 106 12.38 1.23 -15.53
C GLY A 106 12.33 1.37 -14.01
N TYR A 107 11.14 1.33 -13.43
CA TYR A 107 10.95 1.46 -11.99
C TYR A 107 10.80 0.07 -11.37
N SER A 108 11.31 -0.10 -10.14
CA SER A 108 11.06 -1.32 -9.37
C SER A 108 9.89 -1.11 -8.40
N VAL A 109 8.88 -1.97 -8.44
CA VAL A 109 7.75 -1.92 -7.50
C VAL A 109 8.24 -2.15 -6.06
N GLN A 110 8.01 -1.18 -5.18
CA GLN A 110 8.58 -1.19 -3.82
C GLN A 110 7.83 -2.17 -2.89
N PHE A 111 6.51 -2.14 -2.74
CA PHE A 111 5.78 -3.20 -2.02
C PHE A 111 4.60 -3.67 -2.85
N ASN A 112 4.57 -4.94 -3.23
CA ASN A 112 3.58 -5.43 -4.16
C ASN A 112 2.42 -6.14 -3.43
N LEU A 113 1.27 -5.45 -3.32
CA LEU A 113 -0.01 -6.03 -2.88
C LEU A 113 -0.31 -7.35 -3.59
N ARG A 114 0.11 -7.47 -4.86
CA ARG A 114 0.03 -8.70 -5.65
C ARG A 114 0.75 -9.88 -5.05
N GLU A 115 1.97 -9.67 -4.54
CA GLU A 115 2.80 -10.76 -4.07
C GLU A 115 2.19 -11.36 -2.80
N TYR A 116 1.70 -10.51 -1.89
CA TYR A 116 1.04 -10.99 -0.69
C TYR A 116 -0.38 -11.51 -1.00
N ILE A 117 -1.28 -10.67 -1.52
CA ILE A 117 -2.70 -11.00 -1.64
C ILE A 117 -2.97 -11.81 -2.90
N CYS A 118 -2.57 -11.32 -4.07
CA CYS A 118 -2.96 -11.95 -5.33
C CYS A 118 -2.29 -13.30 -5.60
N ARG A 119 -1.08 -13.52 -5.05
CA ARG A 119 -0.29 -14.74 -5.25
C ARG A 119 -0.32 -15.68 -4.05
N ARG A 120 -0.05 -15.20 -2.83
CA ARG A 120 0.13 -16.07 -1.65
C ARG A 120 -1.16 -16.27 -0.85
N LYS A 121 -1.96 -15.22 -0.72
CA LYS A 121 -3.07 -15.14 0.25
C LYS A 121 -4.44 -14.98 -0.38
N ARG A 122 -4.57 -15.29 -1.67
CA ARG A 122 -5.81 -15.08 -2.44
C ARG A 122 -6.99 -15.83 -1.83
N GLN A 123 -6.81 -17.10 -1.49
CA GLN A 123 -7.89 -17.92 -0.95
C GLN A 123 -8.35 -17.45 0.43
N GLU A 124 -7.41 -17.08 1.32
CA GLU A 124 -7.73 -16.48 2.62
C GLU A 124 -8.47 -15.16 2.44
N MET A 125 -8.05 -14.31 1.49
CA MET A 125 -8.76 -13.08 1.19
C MET A 125 -10.19 -13.36 0.70
N ILE A 126 -10.38 -14.31 -0.22
CA ILE A 126 -11.72 -14.72 -0.71
C ILE A 126 -12.62 -15.19 0.44
N GLU A 127 -12.07 -15.97 1.38
CA GLU A 127 -12.78 -16.43 2.56
C GLU A 127 -13.30 -15.26 3.41
N PHE A 128 -12.51 -14.20 3.57
CA PHE A 128 -12.87 -13.07 4.44
C PHE A 128 -13.67 -11.93 3.77
N ILE A 129 -13.71 -11.86 2.43
CA ILE A 129 -14.47 -10.83 1.70
C ILE A 129 -15.92 -10.68 2.18
N PRO A 130 -16.71 -11.76 2.40
CA PRO A 130 -18.09 -11.63 2.88
C PRO A 130 -18.18 -10.91 4.23
N CYS A 131 -17.29 -11.24 5.17
CA CYS A 131 -17.20 -10.59 6.47
C CYS A 131 -16.82 -9.11 6.33
N TYR A 132 -15.80 -8.82 5.52
CA TYR A 132 -15.33 -7.46 5.24
C TYR A 132 -16.40 -6.57 4.62
N ARG A 133 -17.05 -7.05 3.56
CA ARG A 133 -18.16 -6.37 2.88
C ARG A 133 -19.29 -6.02 3.84
N THR A 134 -19.66 -6.97 4.70
CA THR A 134 -20.77 -6.79 5.65
C THR A 134 -20.41 -5.80 6.75
N THR A 135 -19.15 -5.79 7.18
CA THR A 135 -18.65 -4.92 8.26
C THR A 135 -18.28 -3.52 7.77
N ALA A 136 -18.01 -3.34 6.47
CA ALA A 136 -17.53 -2.10 5.87
C ALA A 136 -18.35 -0.84 6.23
N PRO A 137 -19.70 -0.84 6.18
CA PRO A 137 -20.49 0.33 6.58
C PRO A 137 -20.30 0.71 8.05
N PHE A 138 -20.07 -0.27 8.93
CA PHE A 138 -19.83 -0.04 10.35
C PHE A 138 -18.42 0.50 10.59
N LEU A 139 -17.41 -0.07 9.95
CA LEU A 139 -16.02 0.41 10.02
C LEU A 139 -15.93 1.90 9.61
N ALA A 140 -16.56 2.25 8.50
CA ALA A 140 -16.58 3.62 8.00
C ALA A 140 -17.28 4.60 8.97
N ARG A 141 -18.36 4.18 9.64
CA ARG A 141 -19.13 5.02 10.56
C ARG A 141 -18.51 5.12 11.96
N TYR A 142 -17.88 4.06 12.45
CA TYR A 142 -17.43 3.97 13.84
C TYR A 142 -15.91 4.13 14.00
N CYS A 143 -15.12 3.46 13.16
CA CYS A 143 -13.66 3.47 13.32
C CYS A 143 -13.04 4.76 12.78
N ARG A 144 -13.47 5.21 11.59
CA ARG A 144 -12.89 6.42 10.96
C ARG A 144 -13.02 7.68 11.84
N PRO A 145 -14.18 8.02 12.44
CA PRO A 145 -14.25 9.19 13.32
C PRO A 145 -13.42 9.01 14.61
N ARG A 146 -13.28 7.77 15.09
CA ARG A 146 -12.56 7.45 16.33
C ARG A 146 -11.05 7.49 16.16
N CYS A 147 -10.54 7.01 15.04
CA CYS A 147 -9.10 6.90 14.75
C CYS A 147 -8.56 8.11 13.95
N GLY A 148 -9.44 9.03 13.58
CA GLY A 148 -9.09 10.30 12.93
C GLY A 148 -9.00 10.20 11.42
N ALA A 149 -8.70 11.34 10.79
CA ALA A 149 -8.59 11.43 9.34
C ALA A 149 -7.35 10.67 8.82
N TYR A 150 -7.51 9.99 7.68
CA TYR A 150 -6.41 9.33 6.99
C TYR A 150 -5.66 10.36 6.15
N HIS A 151 -4.41 10.64 6.53
CA HIS A 151 -3.51 11.49 5.77
C HIS A 151 -2.62 10.64 4.85
N PRO A 152 -2.00 11.21 3.79
CA PRO A 152 -0.99 10.51 3.00
C PRO A 152 0.17 10.03 3.87
N LEU A 153 0.80 8.91 3.49
CA LEU A 153 1.97 8.41 4.20
C LEU A 153 3.15 9.38 4.00
N GLU A 154 3.70 9.88 5.10
CA GLU A 154 4.94 10.64 5.08
C GLU A 154 6.14 9.70 5.24
N HIS A 155 7.03 9.69 4.25
CA HIS A 155 8.21 8.83 4.20
C HIS A 155 9.35 9.40 5.08
N SER A 156 9.16 9.28 6.39
CA SER A 156 10.12 9.66 7.44
C SER A 156 9.87 8.82 8.69
N SER A 157 10.84 8.69 9.59
CA SER A 157 10.64 7.93 10.85
C SER A 157 9.46 8.48 11.67
N THR A 158 9.29 9.80 11.73
CA THR A 158 8.15 10.45 12.40
C THR A 158 6.82 10.15 11.70
N GLY A 159 6.80 10.20 10.37
CA GLY A 159 5.65 9.88 9.54
C GLY A 159 5.18 8.43 9.68
N TYR A 160 6.13 7.48 9.64
CA TYR A 160 5.85 6.07 9.91
C TYR A 160 5.31 5.87 11.34
N GLY A 161 5.90 6.55 12.32
CA GLY A 161 5.41 6.51 13.70
C GLY A 161 3.97 7.02 13.84
N ALA A 162 3.60 8.07 13.10
CA ALA A 162 2.23 8.57 13.06
C ALA A 162 1.27 7.57 12.39
N ARG A 163 1.67 6.99 11.25
CA ARG A 163 0.88 5.96 10.57
C ARG A 163 0.64 4.74 11.47
N CYS A 164 1.67 4.25 12.16
CA CYS A 164 1.53 3.09 13.03
C CYS A 164 0.60 3.37 14.23
N ARG A 165 0.56 4.59 14.77
CA ARG A 165 -0.46 4.96 15.78
C ARG A 165 -1.88 4.84 15.23
N GLN A 166 -2.09 5.27 13.99
CA GLN A 166 -3.38 5.15 13.33
C GLN A 166 -3.76 3.70 13.07
N LEU A 167 -2.83 2.90 12.53
CA LEU A 167 -2.99 1.46 12.32
C LEU A 167 -3.37 0.73 13.62
N LEU A 168 -2.72 1.05 14.74
CA LEU A 168 -3.05 0.45 16.05
C LEU A 168 -4.50 0.71 16.45
N CYS A 169 -4.98 1.94 16.24
CA CYS A 169 -6.37 2.30 16.52
C CYS A 169 -7.33 1.56 15.57
N ASP A 170 -7.03 1.58 14.27
CA ASP A 170 -7.86 0.95 13.24
C ASP A 170 -7.95 -0.56 13.44
N HIS A 171 -6.84 -1.25 13.76
CA HIS A 171 -6.85 -2.68 14.05
C HIS A 171 -7.67 -3.02 15.30
N THR A 172 -7.51 -2.25 16.38
CA THR A 172 -8.30 -2.45 17.61
C THR A 172 -9.80 -2.28 17.34
N CYS A 173 -10.17 -1.24 16.59
CA CYS A 173 -11.56 -0.97 16.27
C CYS A 173 -12.14 -2.00 15.27
N SER A 174 -11.35 -2.37 14.26
CA SER A 174 -11.75 -3.32 13.23
C SER A 174 -11.93 -4.72 13.80
N GLU A 175 -11.02 -5.19 14.65
CA GLU A 175 -11.16 -6.48 15.33
C GLU A 175 -12.48 -6.55 16.11
N TYR A 176 -12.77 -5.51 16.90
CA TYR A 176 -14.01 -5.45 17.67
C TYR A 176 -15.26 -5.57 16.78
N LEU A 177 -15.30 -4.84 15.67
CA LEU A 177 -16.45 -4.87 14.77
C LEU A 177 -16.55 -6.18 13.97
N LEU A 178 -15.42 -6.70 13.48
CA LEU A 178 -15.38 -7.97 12.74
C LEU A 178 -15.87 -9.12 13.62
N ARG A 179 -15.41 -9.21 14.87
CA ARG A 179 -15.87 -10.22 15.84
C ARG A 179 -17.35 -10.10 16.17
N ARG A 180 -17.88 -8.88 16.18
CA ARG A 180 -19.29 -8.60 16.48
C ARG A 180 -20.22 -8.90 15.30
N VAL A 181 -19.79 -8.62 14.07
CA VAL A 181 -20.62 -8.74 12.87
C VAL A 181 -20.51 -10.13 12.24
N CYS A 182 -19.31 -10.69 12.17
CA CYS A 182 -19.03 -11.96 11.49
C CYS A 182 -18.97 -13.16 12.46
N GLY A 183 -19.07 -12.92 13.77
CA GLY A 183 -18.89 -13.94 14.80
C GLY A 183 -17.48 -13.96 15.37
N ALA A 184 -17.35 -14.46 16.60
CA ALA A 184 -16.13 -14.30 17.41
C ALA A 184 -14.88 -14.93 16.78
N GLU A 185 -15.00 -16.14 16.22
CA GLU A 185 -13.87 -16.87 15.63
C GLU A 185 -13.53 -16.37 14.23
N GLU A 186 -14.53 -16.27 13.34
CA GLU A 186 -14.32 -15.80 11.96
C GLU A 186 -13.83 -14.35 11.95
N GLY A 187 -14.46 -13.47 12.73
CA GLY A 187 -14.04 -12.08 12.85
C GLY A 187 -12.63 -11.92 13.43
N LYS A 188 -12.21 -12.81 14.34
CA LYS A 188 -10.84 -12.83 14.85
C LYS A 188 -9.86 -13.25 13.76
N ARG A 189 -10.13 -14.33 13.03
CA ARG A 189 -9.27 -14.77 11.90
C ARG A 189 -9.13 -13.69 10.81
N ALA A 190 -10.24 -13.02 10.48
CA ALA A 190 -10.26 -11.93 9.53
C ALA A 190 -9.43 -10.72 10.05
N ALA A 191 -9.54 -10.36 11.33
CA ALA A 191 -8.73 -9.31 11.91
C ALA A 191 -7.23 -9.65 11.96
N GLU A 192 -6.88 -10.90 12.29
CA GLU A 192 -5.50 -11.39 12.28
C GLU A 192 -4.87 -11.35 10.88
N PHE A 193 -5.66 -11.62 9.84
CA PHE A 193 -5.23 -11.47 8.45
C PHE A 193 -4.84 -10.02 8.13
N LEU A 194 -5.70 -9.05 8.49
CA LEU A 194 -5.42 -7.63 8.30
C LEU A 194 -4.16 -7.20 9.08
N LEU A 195 -4.02 -7.65 10.33
CA LEU A 195 -2.87 -7.33 11.16
C LEU A 195 -1.57 -7.89 10.58
N HIS A 196 -1.59 -9.14 10.10
CA HIS A 196 -0.43 -9.75 9.45
C HIS A 196 0.01 -8.97 8.21
N PHE A 197 -0.97 -8.53 7.39
CA PHE A 197 -0.69 -7.67 6.25
C PHE A 197 0.01 -6.37 6.67
N SER A 198 -0.56 -5.64 7.64
CA SER A 198 0.04 -4.39 8.12
C SER A 198 1.44 -4.56 8.71
N ARG A 199 1.70 -5.68 9.41
CA ARG A 199 3.04 -6.00 9.93
C ARG A 199 4.08 -6.09 8.81
N ILE A 200 3.78 -6.87 7.76
CA ILE A 200 4.68 -7.01 6.60
C ILE A 200 4.88 -5.68 5.90
N GLN A 201 3.80 -4.93 5.71
CA GLN A 201 3.85 -3.65 5.02
C GLN A 201 4.71 -2.62 5.75
N VAL A 202 4.54 -2.49 7.08
CA VAL A 202 5.33 -1.58 7.92
C VAL A 202 6.80 -1.97 7.93
N ASP A 203 7.10 -3.27 8.04
CA ASP A 203 8.47 -3.77 7.96
C ASP A 203 9.11 -3.42 6.61
N PHE A 204 8.34 -3.52 5.52
CA PHE A 204 8.80 -3.12 4.21
C PHE A 204 9.10 -1.61 4.15
N TRP A 205 8.18 -0.75 4.58
CA TRP A 205 8.36 0.70 4.54
C TRP A 205 9.63 1.14 5.27
N ILE A 206 9.84 0.61 6.47
CA ILE A 206 10.99 1.00 7.31
C ILE A 206 12.28 0.44 6.72
N SER A 207 12.28 -0.81 6.23
CA SER A 207 13.46 -1.42 5.61
C SER A 207 13.86 -0.72 4.32
N ASP A 208 12.89 -0.33 3.48
CA ASP A 208 13.14 0.40 2.26
C ASP A 208 13.70 1.80 2.56
N TYR A 209 13.09 2.52 3.50
CA TYR A 209 13.57 3.83 3.94
C TYR A 209 15.00 3.76 4.48
N ALA A 210 15.28 2.80 5.38
CA ALA A 210 16.61 2.54 5.93
C ALA A 210 17.64 2.28 4.83
N ARG A 211 17.28 1.47 3.83
CA ARG A 211 18.13 1.15 2.68
C ARG A 211 18.44 2.39 1.84
N VAL A 212 17.44 3.22 1.52
CA VAL A 212 17.62 4.44 0.72
C VAL A 212 18.49 5.46 1.44
N HIS A 213 18.32 5.59 2.76
CA HIS A 213 19.03 6.58 3.58
C HIS A 213 20.33 6.04 4.20
N ARG A 214 20.66 4.76 3.98
CA ARG A 214 21.82 4.06 4.56
C ARG A 214 21.85 4.11 6.09
N GLU A 215 20.67 4.02 6.70
CA GLU A 215 20.47 4.00 8.14
C GLU A 215 20.23 2.55 8.62
N ASN A 216 20.44 2.31 9.91
CA ASN A 216 20.10 1.02 10.51
C ASN A 216 18.59 0.94 10.76
N ALA A 217 17.92 0.00 10.08
CA ALA A 217 16.48 -0.20 10.20
C ALA A 217 16.02 -0.39 11.66
N ALA A 218 16.84 -1.04 12.50
CA ALA A 218 16.51 -1.27 13.91
C ALA A 218 16.54 0.01 14.77
N GLU A 219 17.36 0.99 14.40
CA GLU A 219 17.49 2.25 15.14
C GLU A 219 16.37 3.24 14.80
N ILE A 220 15.91 3.22 13.55
CA ILE A 220 14.91 4.17 13.05
C ILE A 220 13.48 3.63 13.16
N TYR A 221 13.33 2.37 13.58
CA TYR A 221 12.05 1.69 13.73
C TYR A 221 11.22 2.38 14.81
N PRO A 222 10.09 3.02 14.46
CA PRO A 222 9.32 3.76 15.46
C PRO A 222 8.73 2.82 16.51
N GLN A 223 8.78 3.22 17.78
CA GLN A 223 8.18 2.47 18.91
C GLN A 223 6.72 2.07 18.65
N GLN A 224 5.96 2.94 17.98
CA GLN A 224 4.55 2.70 17.70
C GLN A 224 4.34 1.64 16.62
N CYS A 225 5.31 1.48 15.72
CA CYS A 225 5.32 0.38 14.77
C CYS A 225 5.69 -0.94 15.46
N MET A 226 6.59 -0.91 16.45
CA MET A 226 6.96 -2.14 17.18
C MET A 226 5.74 -2.75 17.87
N ARG A 227 4.86 -1.91 18.42
CA ARG A 227 3.60 -2.34 19.04
C ARG A 227 2.72 -3.18 18.13
N LEU A 228 2.73 -2.96 16.81
CA LEU A 228 1.95 -3.79 15.88
C LEU A 228 2.40 -5.26 15.90
N HIS A 229 3.66 -5.53 16.22
CA HIS A 229 4.23 -6.88 16.33
C HIS A 229 4.01 -7.54 17.68
N CYS A 230 3.46 -6.81 18.64
CA CYS A 230 3.23 -7.29 20.00
C CYS A 230 1.79 -7.78 20.18
N ASP A 231 1.61 -8.80 21.01
CA ASP A 231 0.27 -9.26 21.38
C ASP A 231 -0.45 -8.18 22.19
N GLY A 232 -1.73 -7.95 21.85
CA GLY A 232 -2.54 -6.90 22.47
C GLY A 232 -1.99 -5.48 22.31
N PHE A 233 -1.03 -5.28 21.40
CA PHE A 233 -0.35 -3.99 21.18
C PHE A 233 0.36 -3.42 22.42
N ASP A 234 0.79 -4.28 23.34
CA ASP A 234 1.53 -3.91 24.56
C ASP A 234 3.03 -4.25 24.43
N LEU A 235 3.89 -3.27 24.69
CA LEU A 235 5.35 -3.44 24.66
C LEU A 235 5.86 -4.31 25.82
N LYS A 236 5.12 -4.41 26.94
CA LYS A 236 5.59 -5.12 28.15
C LYS A 236 5.89 -6.60 27.92
N ASN A 237 5.11 -7.26 27.06
CA ASN A 237 5.26 -8.67 26.72
C ASN A 237 5.71 -8.87 25.27
N CYS A 238 6.33 -7.85 24.67
CA CYS A 238 6.70 -7.90 23.27
C CYS A 238 8.05 -8.57 23.09
N PRO A 239 8.16 -9.70 22.37
CA PRO A 239 9.46 -10.23 21.98
C PRO A 239 10.15 -9.15 21.15
N ARG A 240 11.31 -8.66 21.62
CA ARG A 240 12.05 -7.58 20.94
C ARG A 240 12.18 -7.92 19.45
N VAL A 241 11.72 -7.01 18.59
CA VAL A 241 11.84 -7.08 17.11
C VAL A 241 13.31 -6.93 16.65
N ALA A 242 14.28 -7.07 17.56
CA ALA A 242 15.71 -6.86 17.34
C ALA A 242 16.33 -7.80 16.28
N ASN A 243 15.64 -8.86 15.83
CA ASN A 243 16.20 -9.88 14.95
C ASN A 243 15.47 -10.09 13.61
N ARG A 244 14.45 -9.30 13.24
CA ARG A 244 13.74 -9.50 11.95
C ARG A 244 14.22 -8.63 10.80
N ALA A 245 15.00 -7.57 11.06
CA ALA A 245 15.51 -6.67 10.03
C ALA A 245 16.63 -7.26 9.14
N VAL A 246 17.10 -8.50 9.38
CA VAL A 246 18.25 -9.08 8.65
C VAL A 246 17.97 -10.44 8.00
N ALA A 247 16.76 -11.00 8.10
CA ALA A 247 16.44 -12.29 7.49
C ALA A 247 15.67 -12.15 6.17
N ARG A 248 16.33 -11.60 5.15
CA ARG A 248 16.01 -11.91 3.74
C ARG A 248 17.27 -12.50 3.10
N ARG A 249 17.32 -13.83 3.01
CA ARG A 249 17.98 -14.50 1.89
C ARG A 249 16.99 -14.55 0.73
#